data_AF-A0AAD9QTH2-F1
#
_entry.id   AF-A0AAD9QTH2-F1
#
_cell.length_a   1.000
_cell.length_b   1.000
_cell.length_c   1.000
_cell.angle_alpha   90.00
_cell.angle_beta   90.00
_cell.angle_gamma   90.00
#
_symmetry.space_group_name_H-M   'P 1'
#
loop_
_entity.id
_entity.type
_entity.pdbx_description
1 polymer ?
#
loop_
_entity_poly.entity_id
_entity_poly.type
_entity_poly.pdbx_seq_one_letter_code
_entity_poly.pdbx_strand_id
1 'polypeptide(L)'
;VSYTAEQVAQDVAMSATETPPQSQPLSSSQAQNEAGGFVWKVDDFERLRRFLVLGSEGGTYYAKERKLGKENAQALLRLIGEGRGPEAVKIIIDYSTEGRTAKQDPIILCLAICARSKHMETKRAAYAAITQVLRIPTHLFMFVELCETLSKPTSTGWGRAHRKAIQKWYTEKNPRNLAVAVTKYKRRNKWSHRDLFRLCHIKPKDTGIQFVVKYVMKGFDAVRQEADSSEIGEDVVSVVNFLKAVEEAKWMDQDQLVQSIKQYGLVREHIPTQHLNTGKIWTALLEQMPMSAMIRNLGKMTRVGILEPKSEGAKRVCQMLKDVESIKGARVHPFSILLALKQYQAGQGDKGKLKWTPNQAIFVEPTYKRYLLAIDVSGSMSSSNCIGTSLTPRVASAAMAMLTARTEPQYHFVGFSNTLVPLNINSTQRLDTVIRTIDQVPMGGTDCAQPMIYARKKRLKVDVFIVYTDCETWAGPVHPSEALKRYRQESGIDAKLIVCAMTSNGFTLADPEDKGMLDMAGFDAAAPDVIKQFVLGL
;
A
#
# COMPACT_ATOMS: atom_id res chain seq x y z
N VAL A 1 18.14 -66.15 4.95
CA VAL A 1 18.66 -65.21 3.91
C VAL A 1 19.05 -63.94 4.62
N SER A 2 20.35 -63.65 4.72
CA SER A 2 20.88 -62.48 5.41
C SER A 2 20.89 -61.27 4.47
N TYR A 3 20.05 -60.28 4.73
CA TYR A 3 20.13 -58.98 4.06
C TYR A 3 21.42 -58.28 4.52
N THR A 4 22.35 -58.04 3.59
CA THR A 4 23.60 -57.32 3.87
C THR A 4 23.42 -55.81 3.71
N ALA A 5 24.25 -55.04 4.41
CA ALA A 5 24.16 -53.56 4.39
C ALA A 5 24.37 -52.96 2.98
N GLU A 6 25.03 -53.68 2.07
CA GLU A 6 25.23 -53.26 0.68
C GLU A 6 23.92 -53.26 -0.13
N GLN A 7 22.98 -54.18 0.14
CA GLN A 7 21.66 -54.15 -0.50
C GLN A 7 20.82 -52.97 -0.02
N VAL A 8 20.93 -52.61 1.27
CA VAL A 8 20.31 -51.38 1.81
C VAL A 8 20.93 -50.12 1.19
N ALA A 9 22.25 -50.13 0.91
CA ALA A 9 22.91 -49.03 0.22
C ALA A 9 22.50 -48.92 -1.27
N GLN A 10 22.26 -50.04 -1.96
CA GLN A 10 21.79 -50.05 -3.35
C GLN A 10 20.30 -49.67 -3.48
N ASP A 11 19.43 -50.12 -2.56
CA ASP A 11 18.02 -49.70 -2.56
C ASP A 11 17.86 -48.20 -2.21
N VAL A 12 18.74 -47.64 -1.39
CA VAL A 12 18.81 -46.18 -1.15
C VAL A 12 19.30 -45.42 -2.39
N ALA A 13 20.12 -46.03 -3.26
CA ALA A 13 20.62 -45.41 -4.49
C ALA A 13 19.62 -45.45 -5.66
N MET A 14 18.58 -46.29 -5.61
CA MET A 14 17.64 -46.51 -6.74
C MET A 14 16.25 -45.83 -6.60
N SER A 15 16.04 -44.98 -5.59
CA SER A 15 14.76 -44.26 -5.38
C SER A 15 14.85 -42.74 -5.52
N ALA A 16 15.97 -42.18 -5.98
CA ALA A 16 16.14 -40.77 -6.23
C ALA A 16 16.07 -40.45 -7.73
N THR A 17 14.90 -40.04 -8.22
CA THR A 17 14.87 -39.08 -9.34
C THR A 17 15.46 -37.78 -8.81
N GLU A 18 16.78 -37.62 -8.94
CA GLU A 18 17.55 -36.49 -8.39
C GLU A 18 17.05 -35.17 -8.96
N THR A 19 16.11 -34.57 -8.23
CA THR A 19 15.58 -33.25 -8.54
C THR A 19 16.60 -32.24 -8.03
N PRO A 20 17.12 -31.33 -8.88
CA PRO A 20 18.27 -30.52 -8.53
C PRO A 20 18.01 -29.65 -7.28
N PRO A 21 19.05 -29.33 -6.49
CA PRO A 21 18.93 -28.44 -5.34
C PRO A 21 18.57 -27.01 -5.78
N GLN A 22 18.16 -26.15 -4.84
CA GLN A 22 17.82 -24.76 -5.16
C GLN A 22 18.97 -23.96 -5.80
N SER A 23 20.23 -24.39 -5.62
CA SER A 23 21.41 -23.82 -6.28
C SER A 23 21.58 -24.23 -7.75
N GLN A 24 20.67 -25.02 -8.31
CA GLN A 24 20.66 -25.46 -9.71
C GLN A 24 19.25 -25.33 -10.32
N PRO A 25 19.12 -25.06 -11.63
CA PRO A 25 17.82 -24.90 -12.28
C PRO A 25 17.05 -26.22 -12.43
N LEU A 26 15.75 -26.20 -12.15
CA LEU A 26 14.80 -27.26 -12.56
C LEU A 26 14.59 -27.28 -14.08
N SER A 27 14.64 -26.12 -14.73
CA SER A 27 14.35 -25.94 -16.15
C SER A 27 15.02 -24.70 -16.72
N SER A 28 15.10 -24.61 -18.04
CA SER A 28 15.62 -23.44 -18.77
C SER A 28 14.79 -22.16 -18.60
N SER A 29 13.58 -22.24 -18.04
CA SER A 29 12.74 -21.07 -17.75
C SER A 29 13.09 -20.37 -16.43
N GLN A 30 13.87 -21.03 -15.56
CA GLN A 30 14.31 -20.44 -14.30
C GLN A 30 15.48 -19.46 -14.50
N ALA A 31 15.59 -18.50 -13.59
CA ALA A 31 16.68 -17.55 -13.47
C ALA A 31 17.22 -17.56 -12.04
N GLN A 32 18.50 -17.24 -11.88
CA GLN A 32 19.12 -17.09 -10.57
C GLN A 32 18.65 -15.79 -9.89
N ASN A 33 18.28 -15.86 -8.61
CA ASN A 33 17.97 -14.71 -7.75
C ASN A 33 19.24 -14.09 -7.15
N GLU A 34 19.11 -12.97 -6.43
CA GLU A 34 20.25 -12.26 -5.86
C GLU A 34 20.92 -13.04 -4.70
N ALA A 35 20.21 -13.98 -4.08
CA ALA A 35 20.74 -14.91 -3.08
C ALA A 35 21.46 -16.14 -3.69
N GLY A 36 21.42 -16.31 -5.02
CA GLY A 36 22.11 -17.39 -5.74
C GLY A 36 21.29 -18.66 -6.01
N GLY A 37 20.03 -18.72 -5.57
CA GLY A 37 19.10 -19.81 -5.88
C GLY A 37 18.34 -19.62 -7.20
N PHE A 38 17.86 -20.69 -7.81
CA PHE A 38 17.10 -20.67 -9.05
C PHE A 38 15.59 -20.63 -8.78
N VAL A 39 14.91 -19.69 -9.43
CA VAL A 39 13.49 -19.35 -9.26
C VAL A 39 12.93 -18.87 -10.60
N TRP A 40 11.63 -18.57 -10.71
CA TRP A 40 11.09 -17.98 -11.94
C TRP A 40 11.13 -16.45 -11.90
N LYS A 41 11.19 -15.85 -13.09
CA LYS A 41 10.89 -14.42 -13.25
C LYS A 41 9.39 -14.24 -13.18
N VAL A 42 8.94 -13.34 -12.31
CA VAL A 42 7.53 -12.94 -12.23
C VAL A 42 7.13 -12.21 -13.52
N ASP A 43 5.89 -12.39 -13.99
CA ASP A 43 5.41 -11.73 -15.20
C ASP A 43 5.34 -10.20 -15.02
N ASP A 44 5.39 -9.43 -16.12
CA ASP A 44 5.47 -7.97 -16.01
C ASP A 44 4.19 -7.31 -15.48
N PHE A 45 3.03 -7.97 -15.54
CA PHE A 45 1.82 -7.46 -14.91
C PHE A 45 1.82 -7.70 -13.41
N GLU A 46 2.21 -8.87 -12.93
CA GLU A 46 2.35 -9.10 -11.49
C GLU A 46 3.52 -8.30 -10.92
N ARG A 47 4.60 -8.10 -11.68
CA ARG A 47 5.66 -7.14 -11.32
C ARG A 47 5.13 -5.72 -11.17
N LEU A 48 4.22 -5.30 -12.07
CA LEU A 48 3.52 -4.02 -11.94
C LEU A 48 2.64 -4.00 -10.67
N ARG A 49 1.83 -5.03 -10.39
CA ARG A 49 0.99 -5.11 -9.17
C ARG A 49 1.83 -5.03 -7.90
N ARG A 50 2.88 -5.84 -7.78
CA ARG A 50 3.89 -5.78 -6.72
C ARG A 50 4.47 -4.37 -6.56
N PHE A 51 4.85 -3.71 -7.66
CA PHE A 51 5.38 -2.35 -7.59
C PHE A 51 4.35 -1.30 -7.16
N LEU A 52 3.09 -1.42 -7.60
CA LEU A 52 2.01 -0.51 -7.19
C LEU A 52 1.73 -0.58 -5.69
N VAL A 53 1.75 -1.78 -5.11
CA VAL A 53 1.49 -2.02 -3.67
C VAL A 53 2.70 -1.65 -2.80
N LEU A 54 3.89 -2.17 -3.14
CA LEU A 54 5.07 -2.15 -2.27
C LEU A 54 6.02 -0.98 -2.55
N GLY A 55 5.96 -0.40 -3.76
CA GLY A 55 6.90 0.63 -4.21
C GLY A 55 8.34 0.12 -4.40
N SER A 56 9.32 1.01 -4.32
CA SER A 56 10.76 0.66 -4.30
C SER A 56 11.57 1.38 -3.22
N GLU A 57 10.92 2.24 -2.42
CA GLU A 57 11.57 3.05 -1.37
C GLU A 57 12.18 2.17 -0.29
N GLY A 58 13.44 2.42 0.07
CA GLY A 58 14.23 1.60 0.99
C GLY A 58 14.94 0.41 0.33
N GLY A 59 14.55 0.01 -0.89
CA GLY A 59 15.10 -1.18 -1.57
C GLY A 59 14.67 -2.51 -0.94
N THR A 60 15.36 -3.58 -1.29
CA THR A 60 15.34 -4.87 -0.57
C THR A 60 16.68 -5.07 0.15
N TYR A 61 16.83 -6.16 0.91
CA TYR A 61 18.12 -6.53 1.51
C TYR A 61 19.23 -6.69 0.46
N TYR A 62 18.88 -7.22 -0.72
CA TYR A 62 19.81 -7.51 -1.81
C TYR A 62 19.89 -6.41 -2.88
N ALA A 63 18.84 -5.60 -3.07
CA ALA A 63 18.76 -4.58 -4.13
C ALA A 63 18.53 -3.15 -3.60
N LYS A 64 19.45 -2.23 -3.90
CA LYS A 64 19.29 -0.80 -3.57
C LYS A 64 18.07 -0.20 -4.28
N GLU A 65 17.36 0.72 -3.61
CA GLU A 65 16.17 1.45 -4.10
C GLU A 65 16.26 1.89 -5.59
N ARG A 66 17.38 2.49 -6.00
CA ARG A 66 17.56 2.96 -7.39
C ARG A 66 17.62 1.82 -8.43
N LYS A 67 18.14 0.64 -8.07
CA LYS A 67 18.15 -0.56 -8.93
C LYS A 67 16.70 -1.06 -9.06
N LEU A 68 16.04 -1.28 -7.93
CA LEU A 68 14.67 -1.80 -7.83
C LEU A 68 13.65 -0.93 -8.59
N GLY A 69 13.70 0.40 -8.40
CA GLY A 69 12.84 1.34 -9.11
C GLY A 69 13.09 1.38 -10.63
N LYS A 70 14.35 1.20 -11.07
CA LYS A 70 14.67 1.12 -12.51
C LYS A 70 14.10 -0.14 -13.14
N GLU A 71 14.23 -1.29 -12.49
CA GLU A 71 13.74 -2.57 -13.03
C GLU A 71 12.21 -2.63 -13.10
N ASN A 72 11.51 -2.10 -12.09
CA ASN A 72 10.06 -2.03 -12.09
C ASN A 72 9.54 -1.03 -13.15
N ALA A 73 10.25 0.08 -13.38
CA ALA A 73 9.98 0.95 -14.53
C ALA A 73 10.24 0.25 -15.88
N GLN A 74 11.26 -0.62 -15.98
CA GLN A 74 11.54 -1.40 -17.19
C GLN A 74 10.44 -2.42 -17.50
N ALA A 75 9.83 -3.06 -16.50
CA ALA A 75 8.66 -3.93 -16.69
C ALA A 75 7.48 -3.19 -17.32
N LEU A 76 7.11 -2.03 -16.76
CA LEU A 76 6.07 -1.18 -17.35
C LEU A 76 6.43 -0.71 -18.77
N LEU A 77 7.71 -0.41 -19.05
CA LEU A 77 8.16 -0.03 -20.39
C LEU A 77 8.09 -1.19 -21.40
N ARG A 78 8.28 -2.45 -20.99
CA ARG A 78 8.06 -3.63 -21.86
C ARG A 78 6.59 -3.79 -22.21
N LEU A 79 5.69 -3.79 -21.21
CA LEU A 79 4.24 -3.80 -21.44
C LEU A 79 3.78 -2.70 -22.40
N ILE A 80 4.35 -1.50 -22.28
CA ILE A 80 4.06 -0.39 -23.18
C ILE A 80 4.57 -0.66 -24.60
N GLY A 81 5.80 -1.18 -24.75
CA GLY A 81 6.41 -1.53 -26.04
C GLY A 81 5.67 -2.63 -26.79
N GLU A 82 5.14 -3.61 -26.04
CA GLU A 82 4.31 -4.72 -26.53
C GLU A 82 2.86 -4.30 -26.88
N GLY A 83 2.53 -3.00 -26.75
CA GLY A 83 1.17 -2.48 -27.01
C GLY A 83 0.18 -2.67 -25.86
N ARG A 84 0.54 -3.41 -24.80
CA ARG A 84 -0.28 -3.72 -23.63
C ARG A 84 -0.39 -2.58 -22.59
N GLY A 85 0.11 -1.40 -22.93
CA GLY A 85 0.05 -0.20 -22.09
C GLY A 85 -1.36 0.24 -21.64
N PRO A 86 -2.44 0.10 -22.45
CA PRO A 86 -3.80 0.37 -21.99
C PRO A 86 -4.27 -0.57 -20.86
N GLU A 87 -3.89 -1.85 -20.90
CA GLU A 87 -4.18 -2.82 -19.82
C GLU A 87 -3.44 -2.41 -18.52
N ALA A 88 -2.18 -2.00 -18.64
CA ALA A 88 -1.42 -1.48 -17.50
C ALA A 88 -2.06 -0.22 -16.91
N VAL A 89 -2.60 0.69 -17.74
CA VAL A 89 -3.36 1.86 -17.26
C VAL A 89 -4.66 1.45 -16.56
N LYS A 90 -5.36 0.41 -17.02
CA LYS A 90 -6.55 -0.11 -16.33
C LYS A 90 -6.20 -0.56 -14.91
N ILE A 91 -5.15 -1.37 -14.75
CA ILE A 91 -4.68 -1.83 -13.43
C ILE A 91 -4.29 -0.65 -12.52
N ILE A 92 -3.65 0.39 -13.06
CA ILE A 92 -3.33 1.63 -12.32
C ILE A 92 -4.59 2.37 -11.85
N ILE A 93 -5.67 2.36 -12.63
CA ILE A 93 -6.98 2.91 -12.22
C ILE A 93 -7.54 2.04 -11.09
N ASP A 94 -7.73 0.74 -11.34
CA ASP A 94 -8.37 -0.22 -10.44
C ASP A 94 -7.74 -0.16 -9.03
N TYR A 95 -6.41 -0.32 -8.94
CA TYR A 95 -5.66 -0.22 -7.68
C TYR A 95 -5.82 1.13 -6.96
N SER A 96 -6.00 2.23 -7.70
CA SER A 96 -6.18 3.56 -7.13
C SER A 96 -7.61 3.84 -6.70
N THR A 97 -8.61 3.34 -7.43
CA THR A 97 -10.04 3.54 -7.15
C THR A 97 -10.57 2.57 -6.09
N GLU A 98 -10.03 1.36 -6.02
CA GLU A 98 -10.29 0.38 -4.97
C GLU A 98 -9.54 0.73 -3.68
N GLY A 99 -8.46 1.51 -3.77
CA GLY A 99 -7.66 1.92 -2.60
C GLY A 99 -6.73 0.84 -2.09
N ARG A 100 -6.23 -0.03 -2.98
CA ARG A 100 -5.45 -1.25 -2.69
C ARG A 100 -4.01 -1.03 -2.27
N THR A 101 -3.54 0.21 -2.24
CA THR A 101 -2.13 0.55 -1.96
C THR A 101 -2.00 1.50 -0.77
N ALA A 102 -0.99 1.27 0.05
CA ALA A 102 -0.70 2.10 1.22
C ALA A 102 -0.18 3.51 0.84
N LYS A 103 0.60 3.60 -0.24
CA LYS A 103 1.11 4.84 -0.84
C LYS A 103 0.56 5.02 -2.25
N GLN A 104 0.46 6.27 -2.69
CA GLN A 104 0.01 6.60 -4.06
C GLN A 104 1.19 6.92 -4.99
N ASP A 105 2.41 7.04 -4.45
CA ASP A 105 3.60 7.43 -5.18
C ASP A 105 3.94 6.48 -6.35
N PRO A 106 3.87 5.13 -6.20
CA PRO A 106 4.09 4.21 -7.32
C PRO A 106 3.01 4.29 -8.40
N ILE A 107 1.74 4.42 -8.00
CA ILE A 107 0.59 4.63 -8.91
C ILE A 107 0.81 5.87 -9.77
N ILE A 108 1.19 6.99 -9.15
CA ILE A 108 1.38 8.27 -9.84
C ILE A 108 2.61 8.22 -10.76
N LEU A 109 3.69 7.54 -10.37
CA LEU A 109 4.85 7.28 -11.22
C LEU A 109 4.49 6.46 -12.46
N CYS A 110 3.78 5.34 -12.28
CA CYS A 110 3.35 4.50 -13.40
C CYS A 110 2.44 5.27 -14.35
N LEU A 111 1.48 6.05 -13.81
CA LEU A 111 0.61 6.92 -14.61
C LEU A 111 1.41 7.99 -15.38
N ALA A 112 2.44 8.58 -14.76
CA ALA A 112 3.31 9.56 -15.40
C ALA A 112 4.14 8.93 -16.54
N ILE A 113 4.67 7.72 -16.36
CA ILE A 113 5.35 6.95 -17.42
C ILE A 113 4.39 6.70 -18.59
N CYS A 114 3.17 6.21 -18.32
CA CYS A 114 2.17 5.98 -19.36
C CYS A 114 1.77 7.29 -20.09
N ALA A 115 1.59 8.41 -19.38
CA ALA A 115 1.27 9.71 -19.96
C ALA A 115 2.43 10.31 -20.81
N ARG A 116 3.66 9.84 -20.59
CA ARG A 116 4.87 10.21 -21.36
C ARG A 116 5.26 9.19 -22.42
N SER A 117 4.50 8.10 -22.57
CA SER A 117 4.72 7.09 -23.60
C SER A 117 4.69 7.68 -25.02
N LYS A 118 5.45 7.06 -25.93
CA LYS A 118 5.37 7.26 -27.38
C LYS A 118 4.13 6.57 -27.99
N HIS A 119 3.61 5.54 -27.33
CA HIS A 119 2.42 4.80 -27.78
C HIS A 119 1.18 5.64 -27.50
N MET A 120 0.45 5.99 -28.56
CA MET A 120 -0.63 6.99 -28.51
C MET A 120 -1.81 6.53 -27.65
N GLU A 121 -2.13 5.24 -27.67
CA GLU A 121 -3.26 4.65 -26.93
C GLU A 121 -3.01 4.66 -25.42
N THR A 122 -1.86 4.12 -24.99
CA THR A 122 -1.36 4.23 -23.60
C THR A 122 -1.40 5.67 -23.09
N LYS A 123 -0.94 6.62 -23.90
CA LYS A 123 -0.92 8.04 -23.57
C LYS A 123 -2.32 8.63 -23.42
N ARG A 124 -3.25 8.29 -24.32
CA ARG A 124 -4.66 8.70 -24.26
C ARG A 124 -5.33 8.13 -23.01
N ALA A 125 -5.15 6.84 -22.73
CA ALA A 125 -5.68 6.17 -21.55
C ALA A 125 -5.18 6.84 -20.26
N ALA A 126 -3.87 7.09 -20.15
CA ALA A 126 -3.28 7.74 -18.98
C ALA A 126 -3.82 9.16 -18.74
N TYR A 127 -3.99 9.97 -19.80
CA TYR A 127 -4.60 11.30 -19.67
C TYR A 127 -6.10 11.24 -19.32
N ALA A 128 -6.82 10.19 -19.71
CA ALA A 128 -8.22 9.99 -19.33
C ALA A 128 -8.38 9.56 -17.85
N ALA A 129 -7.42 8.80 -17.32
CA ALA A 129 -7.39 8.33 -15.93
C ALA A 129 -7.13 9.41 -14.87
N ILE A 130 -6.59 10.58 -15.26
CA ILE A 130 -6.09 11.62 -14.35
C ILE A 130 -7.08 12.04 -13.26
N THR A 131 -8.36 12.24 -13.58
CA THR A 131 -9.34 12.73 -12.60
C THR A 131 -9.82 11.66 -11.63
N GLN A 132 -9.67 10.38 -11.99
CA GLN A 132 -9.99 9.21 -11.15
C GLN A 132 -8.83 8.92 -10.16
N VAL A 133 -7.59 8.94 -10.67
CA VAL A 133 -6.37 8.60 -9.91
C VAL A 133 -5.89 9.77 -9.03
N LEU A 134 -5.81 10.99 -9.59
CA LEU A 134 -5.19 12.13 -8.91
C LEU A 134 -6.19 12.86 -7.98
N ARG A 135 -6.77 12.17 -6.99
CA ARG A 135 -7.90 12.68 -6.19
C ARG A 135 -7.67 14.05 -5.51
N ILE A 136 -6.46 14.32 -4.99
CA ILE A 136 -6.11 15.54 -4.24
C ILE A 136 -4.95 16.32 -4.88
N PRO A 137 -4.76 17.63 -4.58
CA PRO A 137 -3.67 18.43 -5.15
C PRO A 137 -2.28 17.83 -4.98
N THR A 138 -1.98 17.16 -3.85
CA THR A 138 -0.70 16.46 -3.66
C THR A 138 -0.40 15.46 -4.78
N HIS A 139 -1.40 14.69 -5.22
CA HIS A 139 -1.24 13.72 -6.30
C HIS A 139 -0.99 14.43 -7.64
N LEU A 140 -1.72 15.51 -7.90
CA LEU A 140 -1.57 16.33 -9.10
C LEU A 140 -0.18 16.97 -9.19
N PHE A 141 0.31 17.57 -8.10
CA PHE A 141 1.63 18.19 -8.02
C PHE A 141 2.75 17.16 -8.21
N MET A 142 2.62 15.98 -7.62
CA MET A 142 3.57 14.88 -7.83
C MET A 142 3.55 14.40 -9.30
N PHE A 143 2.37 14.22 -9.89
CA PHE A 143 2.22 13.83 -11.30
C PHE A 143 2.88 14.84 -12.25
N VAL A 144 2.74 16.14 -11.98
CA VAL A 144 3.37 17.22 -12.77
C VAL A 144 4.90 17.18 -12.62
N GLU A 145 5.43 17.08 -11.40
CA GLU A 145 6.90 16.97 -11.14
C GLU A 145 7.50 15.76 -11.88
N LEU A 146 6.84 14.60 -11.80
CA LEU A 146 7.26 13.39 -12.48
C LEU A 146 7.17 13.52 -14.00
N CYS A 147 6.08 14.11 -14.51
CA CYS A 147 5.91 14.41 -15.92
C CYS A 147 7.01 15.32 -16.48
N GLU A 148 7.40 16.36 -15.75
CA GLU A 148 8.46 17.28 -16.16
C GLU A 148 9.82 16.58 -16.10
N THR A 149 10.10 15.84 -15.03
CA THR A 149 11.33 15.05 -14.86
C THR A 149 11.52 14.05 -16.00
N LEU A 150 10.47 13.29 -16.34
CA LEU A 150 10.46 12.33 -17.45
C LEU A 150 10.52 12.99 -18.85
N SER A 151 10.29 14.31 -18.95
CA SER A 151 10.38 15.04 -20.22
C SER A 151 11.76 15.65 -20.47
N LYS A 152 12.59 15.83 -19.43
CA LYS A 152 13.93 16.40 -19.53
C LYS A 152 14.96 15.39 -20.07
N PRO A 153 15.98 15.83 -20.81
CA PRO A 153 16.21 17.19 -21.30
C PRO A 153 15.39 17.55 -22.56
N THR A 154 14.65 16.61 -23.14
CA THR A 154 14.07 16.71 -24.48
C THR A 154 12.99 17.80 -24.65
N SER A 155 12.22 18.12 -23.61
CA SER A 155 11.21 19.18 -23.65
C SER A 155 10.77 19.61 -22.25
N THR A 156 9.98 20.68 -22.17
CA THR A 156 9.32 21.14 -20.94
C THR A 156 8.17 20.24 -20.48
N GLY A 157 7.74 19.25 -21.28
CA GLY A 157 6.60 18.38 -20.96
C GLY A 157 5.20 19.01 -21.08
N TRP A 158 5.08 20.33 -21.23
CA TRP A 158 3.82 21.09 -21.21
C TRP A 158 3.06 21.14 -22.55
N GLY A 159 2.97 20.00 -23.25
CA GLY A 159 2.23 19.87 -24.52
C GLY A 159 0.69 20.02 -24.39
N ARG A 160 -0.01 20.18 -25.53
CA ARG A 160 -1.47 20.43 -25.59
C ARG A 160 -2.30 19.43 -24.77
N ALA A 161 -1.99 18.13 -24.85
CA ALA A 161 -2.69 17.09 -24.10
C ALA A 161 -2.53 17.25 -22.58
N HIS A 162 -1.31 17.51 -22.10
CA HIS A 162 -1.04 17.74 -20.68
C HIS A 162 -1.78 18.98 -20.17
N ARG A 163 -1.69 20.12 -20.88
CA ARG A 163 -2.42 21.35 -20.52
C ARG A 163 -3.93 21.09 -20.41
N LYS A 164 -4.53 20.44 -21.41
CA LYS A 164 -5.97 20.12 -21.41
C LYS A 164 -6.37 19.22 -20.24
N ALA A 165 -5.57 18.20 -19.90
CA ALA A 165 -5.87 17.29 -18.79
C ALA A 165 -5.72 17.95 -17.42
N ILE A 166 -4.71 18.80 -17.21
CA ILE A 166 -4.54 19.58 -15.98
C ILE A 166 -5.67 20.62 -15.84
N GLN A 167 -6.09 21.27 -16.92
CA GLN A 167 -7.28 22.14 -16.90
C GLN A 167 -8.54 21.36 -16.51
N LYS A 168 -8.79 20.21 -17.16
CA LYS A 168 -9.93 19.31 -16.88
C LYS A 168 -10.01 18.96 -15.39
N TRP A 169 -8.88 18.62 -14.78
CA TRP A 169 -8.79 18.29 -13.35
C TRP A 169 -9.31 19.37 -12.41
N TYR A 170 -9.10 20.65 -12.75
CA TYR A 170 -9.63 21.77 -11.98
C TYR A 170 -11.09 22.06 -12.31
N THR A 171 -11.46 22.02 -13.59
CA THR A 171 -12.79 22.43 -14.06
C THR A 171 -13.89 21.39 -13.85
N GLU A 172 -13.56 20.13 -13.55
CA GLU A 172 -14.53 19.09 -13.16
C GLU A 172 -14.83 19.05 -11.65
N LYS A 173 -14.25 19.94 -10.85
CA LYS A 173 -14.52 19.98 -9.40
C LYS A 173 -15.61 21.00 -9.08
N ASN A 174 -16.51 20.62 -8.17
CA ASN A 174 -17.40 21.58 -7.52
C ASN A 174 -16.59 22.77 -6.94
N PRO A 175 -17.04 24.03 -7.13
CA PRO A 175 -16.29 25.23 -6.74
C PRO A 175 -15.87 25.25 -5.26
N ARG A 176 -16.80 24.92 -4.37
CA ARG A 176 -16.59 24.92 -2.92
C ARG A 176 -15.55 23.87 -2.49
N ASN A 177 -15.58 22.70 -3.10
CA ASN A 177 -14.57 21.65 -2.90
C ASN A 177 -13.19 22.03 -3.46
N LEU A 178 -13.14 22.75 -4.59
CA LEU A 178 -11.89 23.29 -5.11
C LEU A 178 -11.32 24.37 -4.18
N ALA A 179 -12.15 25.24 -3.59
CA ALA A 179 -11.72 26.21 -2.59
C ALA A 179 -11.04 25.54 -1.38
N VAL A 180 -11.64 24.47 -0.83
CA VAL A 180 -11.00 23.64 0.22
C VAL A 180 -9.66 23.08 -0.26
N ALA A 181 -9.60 22.53 -1.48
CA ALA A 181 -8.40 21.93 -2.01
C ALA A 181 -7.23 22.93 -2.13
N VAL A 182 -7.46 24.13 -2.71
CA VAL A 182 -6.40 25.13 -2.91
C VAL A 182 -5.91 25.76 -1.60
N THR A 183 -6.79 25.92 -0.62
CA THR A 183 -6.46 26.48 0.70
C THR A 183 -5.75 25.49 1.61
N LYS A 184 -6.16 24.21 1.58
CA LYS A 184 -5.57 23.11 2.37
C LYS A 184 -4.20 22.65 1.84
N TYR A 185 -4.02 22.67 0.51
CA TYR A 185 -2.83 22.15 -0.15
C TYR A 185 -2.10 23.21 -0.99
N LYS A 186 -1.93 24.44 -0.45
CA LYS A 186 -1.34 25.61 -1.16
C LYS A 186 -0.09 25.30 -2.02
N ARG A 187 0.81 24.46 -1.50
CA ARG A 187 2.05 24.01 -2.17
C ARG A 187 2.44 22.59 -1.72
N ARG A 188 2.83 21.70 -2.64
CA ARG A 188 3.50 20.40 -2.37
C ARG A 188 4.47 20.08 -3.50
N ASN A 189 5.49 19.25 -3.24
CA ASN A 189 6.46 18.80 -4.25
C ASN A 189 7.06 19.98 -5.06
N LYS A 190 7.36 21.10 -4.40
CA LYS A 190 7.77 22.40 -4.98
C LYS A 190 6.72 23.16 -5.81
N TRP A 191 5.68 22.51 -6.31
CA TRP A 191 4.57 23.10 -7.09
C TRP A 191 3.50 23.78 -6.24
N SER A 192 2.92 24.86 -6.77
CA SER A 192 1.70 25.51 -6.24
C SER A 192 0.57 25.54 -7.29
N HIS A 193 -0.65 25.80 -6.83
CA HIS A 193 -1.80 26.01 -7.73
C HIS A 193 -1.58 27.16 -8.73
N ARG A 194 -0.87 28.21 -8.31
CA ARG A 194 -0.55 29.38 -9.14
C ARG A 194 0.34 29.00 -10.34
N ASP A 195 1.29 28.09 -10.14
CA ASP A 195 2.19 27.62 -11.19
C ASP A 195 1.43 26.79 -12.21
N LEU A 196 0.59 25.86 -11.75
CA LEU A 196 -0.24 25.02 -12.62
C LEU A 196 -1.25 25.85 -13.41
N PHE A 197 -1.91 26.85 -12.81
CA PHE A 197 -2.85 27.75 -13.51
C PHE A 197 -2.16 28.54 -14.64
N ARG A 198 -0.94 29.02 -14.40
CA ARG A 198 -0.10 29.69 -15.41
C ARG A 198 0.27 28.74 -16.55
N LEU A 199 0.84 27.58 -16.24
CA LEU A 199 1.39 26.66 -17.24
C LEU A 199 0.33 25.85 -18.00
N CYS A 200 -0.81 25.56 -17.38
CA CYS A 200 -1.93 24.93 -18.08
C CYS A 200 -2.76 25.93 -18.89
N HIS A 201 -2.62 27.24 -18.66
CA HIS A 201 -3.43 28.33 -19.22
C HIS A 201 -4.92 28.14 -18.87
N ILE A 202 -5.25 28.09 -17.57
CA ILE A 202 -6.60 27.76 -17.12
C ILE A 202 -7.66 28.77 -17.60
N LYS A 203 -8.76 28.27 -18.15
CA LYS A 203 -9.93 29.06 -18.59
C LYS A 203 -11.22 28.38 -18.13
N PRO A 204 -11.62 28.55 -16.86
CA PRO A 204 -12.83 27.92 -16.33
C PRO A 204 -14.09 28.63 -16.86
N LYS A 205 -15.11 27.84 -17.24
CA LYS A 205 -16.43 28.35 -17.63
C LYS A 205 -17.31 28.67 -16.43
N ASP A 206 -17.16 27.89 -15.36
CA ASP A 206 -17.90 28.02 -14.11
C ASP A 206 -17.42 29.24 -13.31
N THR A 207 -18.37 30.10 -12.88
CA THR A 207 -18.11 31.34 -12.16
C THR A 207 -17.49 31.10 -10.78
N GLY A 208 -17.93 30.08 -10.04
CA GLY A 208 -17.33 29.72 -8.75
C GLY A 208 -15.87 29.31 -8.90
N ILE A 209 -15.52 28.54 -9.94
CA ILE A 209 -14.14 28.19 -10.26
C ILE A 209 -13.33 29.42 -10.72
N GLN A 210 -13.94 30.37 -11.46
CA GLN A 210 -13.29 31.65 -11.79
C GLN A 210 -12.90 32.43 -10.52
N PHE A 211 -13.79 32.50 -9.52
CA PHE A 211 -13.52 33.12 -8.22
C PHE A 211 -12.38 32.41 -7.46
N VAL A 212 -12.34 31.07 -7.43
CA VAL A 212 -11.22 30.34 -6.80
C VAL A 212 -9.89 30.55 -7.56
N VAL A 213 -9.91 30.61 -8.89
CA VAL A 213 -8.72 30.94 -9.69
C VAL A 213 -8.26 32.37 -9.40
N LYS A 214 -9.19 33.32 -9.28
CA LYS A 214 -8.87 34.71 -8.91
C LYS A 214 -8.24 34.81 -7.52
N TYR A 215 -8.78 34.13 -6.51
CA TYR A 215 -8.18 34.04 -5.17
C TYR A 215 -6.71 33.60 -5.21
N VAL A 216 -6.41 32.50 -5.93
CA VAL A 216 -5.04 31.97 -6.04
C VAL A 216 -4.10 32.90 -6.83
N MET A 217 -4.62 33.61 -7.82
CA MET A 217 -3.80 34.43 -8.73
C MET A 217 -3.56 35.86 -8.23
N LYS A 218 -4.57 36.46 -7.59
CA LYS A 218 -4.65 37.88 -7.19
C LYS A 218 -4.86 38.12 -5.68
N GLY A 219 -5.21 37.12 -4.89
CA GLY A 219 -5.52 37.27 -3.45
C GLY A 219 -7.01 37.49 -3.16
N PHE A 220 -7.36 37.59 -1.89
CA PHE A 220 -8.75 37.68 -1.43
C PHE A 220 -9.40 39.05 -1.68
N ASP A 221 -8.65 40.15 -1.57
CA ASP A 221 -9.20 41.50 -1.77
C ASP A 221 -9.78 41.68 -3.19
N ALA A 222 -9.09 41.14 -4.20
CA ALA A 222 -9.55 41.13 -5.58
C ALA A 222 -10.77 40.23 -5.83
N VAL A 223 -11.05 39.28 -4.94
CA VAL A 223 -12.26 38.44 -4.97
C VAL A 223 -13.41 39.16 -4.27
N ARG A 224 -13.14 39.79 -3.12
CA ARG A 224 -14.11 40.60 -2.39
C ARG A 224 -14.62 41.76 -3.24
N GLN A 225 -13.73 42.51 -3.89
CA GLN A 225 -14.12 43.64 -4.75
C GLN A 225 -15.08 43.24 -5.89
N GLU A 226 -14.94 42.02 -6.43
CA GLU A 226 -15.83 41.51 -7.49
C GLU A 226 -17.14 40.96 -6.92
N ALA A 227 -17.11 40.31 -5.75
CA ALA A 227 -18.30 39.87 -5.04
C ALA A 227 -19.19 41.05 -4.60
N ASP A 228 -18.57 42.12 -4.11
CA ASP A 228 -19.25 43.33 -3.63
C ASP A 228 -19.80 44.18 -4.81
N SER A 229 -19.33 43.96 -6.05
CA SER A 229 -19.72 44.74 -7.24
C SER A 229 -20.61 44.00 -8.25
N SER A 230 -20.96 42.73 -8.00
CA SER A 230 -21.67 41.87 -8.96
C SER A 230 -22.76 41.06 -8.24
N GLU A 231 -23.90 40.84 -8.89
CA GLU A 231 -24.87 39.86 -8.40
C GLU A 231 -24.29 38.44 -8.57
N ILE A 232 -24.02 37.77 -7.46
CA ILE A 232 -23.35 36.46 -7.43
C ILE A 232 -24.30 35.34 -6.99
N GLY A 233 -24.27 34.23 -7.72
CA GLY A 233 -25.07 33.03 -7.40
C GLY A 233 -24.61 32.32 -6.12
N GLU A 234 -25.48 31.47 -5.57
CA GLU A 234 -25.30 30.79 -4.28
C GLU A 234 -23.97 30.00 -4.15
N ASP A 235 -23.56 29.29 -5.20
CA ASP A 235 -22.26 28.59 -5.26
C ASP A 235 -21.07 29.54 -5.06
N VAL A 236 -21.15 30.75 -5.62
CA VAL A 236 -20.12 31.79 -5.50
C VAL A 236 -20.13 32.37 -4.09
N VAL A 237 -21.31 32.63 -3.51
CA VAL A 237 -21.46 33.07 -2.11
C VAL A 237 -20.83 32.05 -1.15
N SER A 238 -21.09 30.76 -1.36
CA SER A 238 -20.50 29.65 -0.57
C SER A 238 -18.96 29.60 -0.68
N VAL A 239 -18.41 29.83 -1.87
CA VAL A 239 -16.97 29.96 -2.10
C VAL A 239 -16.38 31.18 -1.39
N VAL A 240 -16.98 32.36 -1.57
CA VAL A 240 -16.48 33.63 -1.01
C VAL A 240 -16.50 33.60 0.51
N ASN A 241 -17.59 33.15 1.13
CA ASN A 241 -17.73 33.04 2.58
C ASN A 241 -16.70 32.07 3.19
N PHE A 242 -16.41 30.94 2.53
CA PHE A 242 -15.37 30.04 2.99
C PHE A 242 -13.96 30.62 2.84
N LEU A 243 -13.66 31.27 1.70
CA LEU A 243 -12.36 31.91 1.49
C LEU A 243 -12.14 33.03 2.51
N LYS A 244 -13.18 33.81 2.82
CA LYS A 244 -13.20 34.81 3.90
C LYS A 244 -12.84 34.17 5.24
N ALA A 245 -13.55 33.11 5.65
CA ALA A 245 -13.29 32.40 6.90
C ALA A 245 -11.85 31.84 6.99
N VAL A 246 -11.28 31.34 5.89
CA VAL A 246 -9.88 30.88 5.84
C VAL A 246 -8.86 32.02 6.00
N GLU A 247 -9.17 33.22 5.52
CA GLU A 247 -8.31 34.38 5.65
C GLU A 247 -8.41 35.04 7.03
N GLU A 248 -9.62 35.13 7.59
CA GLU A 248 -9.89 35.67 8.93
C GLU A 248 -9.39 34.73 10.05
N ALA A 249 -9.45 33.42 9.87
CA ALA A 249 -8.94 32.41 10.83
C ALA A 249 -7.45 32.56 11.20
N LYS A 250 -6.68 33.39 10.47
CA LYS A 250 -5.29 33.73 10.82
C LYS A 250 -5.18 34.61 12.06
N TRP A 251 -6.25 35.35 12.38
CA TRP A 251 -6.28 36.42 13.39
C TRP A 251 -7.32 36.19 14.49
N MET A 252 -8.14 35.14 14.35
CA MET A 252 -9.20 34.77 15.29
C MET A 252 -8.67 34.21 16.62
N ASP A 253 -9.44 34.42 17.69
CA ASP A 253 -9.24 33.72 18.96
C ASP A 253 -9.72 32.26 18.91
N GLN A 254 -9.60 31.53 20.03
CA GLN A 254 -9.95 30.10 20.08
C GLN A 254 -11.46 29.83 19.89
N ASP A 255 -12.32 30.75 20.27
CA ASP A 255 -13.77 30.56 20.31
C ASP A 255 -14.37 30.91 18.96
N GLN A 256 -13.91 32.01 18.37
CA GLN A 256 -14.12 32.36 16.95
C GLN A 256 -13.64 31.25 16.01
N LEU A 257 -12.48 30.62 16.29
CA LEU A 257 -11.98 29.47 15.53
C LEU A 257 -12.89 28.24 15.67
N VAL A 258 -13.38 27.92 16.87
CA VAL A 258 -14.33 26.81 17.07
C VAL A 258 -15.62 27.03 16.28
N GLN A 259 -16.19 28.23 16.33
CA GLN A 259 -17.37 28.58 15.55
C GLN A 259 -17.10 28.45 14.05
N SER A 260 -15.96 28.96 13.58
CA SER A 260 -15.59 28.91 12.17
C SER A 260 -15.30 27.49 11.65
N ILE A 261 -14.72 26.61 12.49
CA ILE A 261 -14.58 25.18 12.18
C ILE A 261 -15.96 24.55 11.96
N LYS A 262 -16.91 24.78 12.87
CA LYS A 262 -18.26 24.18 12.80
C LYS A 262 -19.08 24.73 11.63
N GLN A 263 -19.03 26.04 11.39
CA GLN A 263 -19.83 26.72 10.37
C GLN A 263 -19.28 26.53 8.95
N TYR A 264 -17.96 26.61 8.76
CA TYR A 264 -17.34 26.63 7.42
C TYR A 264 -16.53 25.36 7.09
N GLY A 265 -16.46 24.38 7.99
CA GLY A 265 -15.69 23.16 7.79
C GLY A 265 -14.19 23.40 7.68
N LEU A 266 -13.65 24.34 8.46
CA LEU A 266 -12.20 24.59 8.50
C LEU A 266 -11.46 23.36 9.03
N VAL A 267 -10.38 22.97 8.34
CA VAL A 267 -9.57 21.81 8.72
C VAL A 267 -8.27 22.24 9.38
N ARG A 268 -7.54 21.28 9.96
CA ARG A 268 -6.25 21.49 10.65
C ARG A 268 -5.26 22.36 9.88
N GLU A 269 -5.19 22.24 8.55
CA GLU A 269 -4.31 23.03 7.69
C GLU A 269 -4.68 24.53 7.57
N HIS A 270 -5.87 24.94 8.00
CA HIS A 270 -6.32 26.34 8.02
C HIS A 270 -6.08 27.01 9.38
N ILE A 271 -5.86 26.24 10.44
CA ILE A 271 -5.75 26.74 11.82
C ILE A 271 -4.31 27.18 12.14
N PRO A 272 -4.08 28.38 12.73
CA PRO A 272 -2.73 28.81 13.09
C PRO A 272 -2.08 27.88 14.13
N THR A 273 -0.78 27.65 13.98
CA THR A 273 -0.04 26.62 14.74
C THR A 273 -0.12 26.81 16.26
N GLN A 274 -0.22 28.05 16.76
CA GLN A 274 -0.39 28.33 18.19
C GLN A 274 -1.65 27.68 18.79
N HIS A 275 -2.76 27.65 18.06
CA HIS A 275 -4.05 27.11 18.54
C HIS A 275 -4.12 25.59 18.41
N LEU A 276 -3.24 24.97 17.62
CA LEU A 276 -3.13 23.51 17.50
C LEU A 276 -2.59 22.82 18.77
N ASN A 277 -2.41 23.52 19.89
CA ASN A 277 -2.01 22.94 21.18
C ASN A 277 -3.14 22.80 22.21
N THR A 278 -4.36 23.27 21.94
CA THR A 278 -5.47 23.18 22.90
C THR A 278 -6.47 22.07 22.58
N GLY A 279 -7.04 21.46 23.61
CA GLY A 279 -8.09 20.44 23.45
C GLY A 279 -9.34 21.01 22.77
N LYS A 280 -9.76 22.23 23.14
CA LYS A 280 -10.97 22.90 22.61
C LYS A 280 -11.02 22.93 21.08
N ILE A 281 -9.92 23.32 20.43
CA ILE A 281 -9.80 23.36 18.96
C ILE A 281 -9.82 21.96 18.36
N TRP A 282 -9.08 21.02 18.92
CA TRP A 282 -9.01 19.66 18.40
C TRP A 282 -10.31 18.88 18.57
N THR A 283 -11.12 19.17 19.60
CA THR A 283 -12.48 18.63 19.76
C THR A 283 -13.38 19.09 18.62
N ALA A 284 -13.39 20.39 18.31
CA ALA A 284 -14.16 20.92 17.17
C ALA A 284 -13.67 20.33 15.82
N LEU A 285 -12.36 20.19 15.63
CA LEU A 285 -11.81 19.54 14.43
C LEU A 285 -12.23 18.06 14.32
N LEU A 286 -12.33 17.32 15.44
CA LEU A 286 -12.69 15.90 15.48
C LEU A 286 -14.14 15.64 15.05
N GLU A 287 -15.04 16.63 15.17
CA GLU A 287 -16.44 16.49 14.75
C GLU A 287 -16.56 16.14 13.25
N GLN A 288 -15.74 16.75 12.40
CA GLN A 288 -15.76 16.57 10.94
C GLN A 288 -14.43 16.03 10.38
N MET A 289 -13.57 15.42 11.21
CA MET A 289 -12.23 15.02 10.79
C MET A 289 -12.25 13.83 9.82
N PRO A 290 -11.64 13.92 8.62
CA PRO A 290 -11.50 12.77 7.72
C PRO A 290 -10.69 11.64 8.38
N MET A 291 -11.07 10.39 8.13
CA MET A 291 -10.52 9.21 8.81
C MET A 291 -8.98 9.13 8.76
N SER A 292 -8.38 9.30 7.58
CA SER A 292 -6.92 9.30 7.39
C SER A 292 -6.22 10.53 8.00
N ALA A 293 -6.94 11.59 8.37
CA ALA A 293 -6.42 12.67 9.19
C ALA A 293 -6.51 12.34 10.70
N MET A 294 -7.63 11.74 11.13
CA MET A 294 -7.83 11.28 12.52
C MET A 294 -6.74 10.27 12.93
N ILE A 295 -6.56 9.20 12.13
CA ILE A 295 -5.56 8.14 12.36
C ILE A 295 -4.15 8.70 12.50
N ARG A 296 -3.74 9.63 11.63
CA ARG A 296 -2.40 10.26 11.67
C ARG A 296 -2.19 11.21 12.85
N ASN A 297 -3.25 11.66 13.51
CA ASN A 297 -3.15 12.62 14.62
C ASN A 297 -3.57 12.02 15.98
N LEU A 298 -3.82 10.71 16.08
CA LEU A 298 -4.20 10.05 17.34
C LEU A 298 -3.28 10.45 18.50
N GLY A 299 -1.97 10.26 18.37
CA GLY A 299 -1.00 10.63 19.41
C GLY A 299 -0.96 12.13 19.76
N LYS A 300 -1.34 13.01 18.82
CA LYS A 300 -1.49 14.45 19.10
C LYS A 300 -2.79 14.73 19.88
N MET A 301 -3.89 14.05 19.55
CA MET A 301 -5.16 14.17 20.27
C MET A 301 -5.07 13.59 21.69
N THR A 302 -4.35 12.49 21.89
CA THR A 302 -3.99 11.97 23.22
C THR A 302 -3.19 13.00 24.02
N ARG A 303 -2.18 13.64 23.42
CA ARG A 303 -1.35 14.68 24.08
C ARG A 303 -2.14 15.92 24.53
N VAL A 304 -3.24 16.28 23.86
CA VAL A 304 -4.06 17.45 24.21
C VAL A 304 -5.30 17.09 25.04
N GLY A 305 -5.33 15.91 25.67
CA GLY A 305 -6.36 15.49 26.63
C GLY A 305 -7.66 14.95 26.02
N ILE A 306 -7.78 14.85 24.69
CA ILE A 306 -9.05 14.48 24.03
C ILE A 306 -9.30 12.97 24.05
N LEU A 307 -8.24 12.17 24.09
CA LEU A 307 -8.30 10.71 24.07
C LEU A 307 -7.92 10.10 25.44
N GLU A 308 -8.23 10.81 26.52
CA GLU A 308 -8.09 10.27 27.88
C GLU A 308 -9.01 9.06 28.11
N PRO A 309 -8.67 8.14 29.04
CA PRO A 309 -9.51 6.98 29.34
C PRO A 309 -10.95 7.38 29.66
N LYS A 310 -11.93 6.73 29.01
CA LYS A 310 -13.39 6.99 29.12
C LYS A 310 -13.89 8.35 28.59
N SER A 311 -13.04 9.22 28.04
CA SER A 311 -13.44 10.49 27.41
C SER A 311 -14.37 10.31 26.20
N GLU A 312 -15.20 11.30 25.91
CA GLU A 312 -16.07 11.31 24.71
C GLU A 312 -15.26 11.30 23.40
N GLY A 313 -14.10 11.96 23.37
CA GLY A 313 -13.20 11.91 22.22
C GLY A 313 -12.68 10.49 21.97
N ALA A 314 -12.27 9.77 23.03
CA ALA A 314 -11.88 8.36 22.91
C ALA A 314 -13.05 7.46 22.46
N LYS A 315 -14.27 7.66 23.00
CA LYS A 315 -15.47 6.93 22.55
C LYS A 315 -15.75 7.15 21.07
N ARG A 316 -15.78 8.41 20.61
CA ARG A 316 -16.03 8.79 19.20
C ARG A 316 -14.99 8.19 18.26
N VAL A 317 -13.70 8.32 18.58
CA VAL A 317 -12.61 7.71 17.80
C VAL A 317 -12.75 6.19 17.72
N CYS A 318 -13.05 5.52 18.84
CA CYS A 318 -13.27 4.07 18.86
C CYS A 318 -14.51 3.64 18.05
N GLN A 319 -15.59 4.42 18.03
CA GLN A 319 -16.76 4.16 17.20
C GLN A 319 -16.42 4.29 15.72
N MET A 320 -15.76 5.38 15.32
CA MET A 320 -15.37 5.63 13.93
C MET A 320 -14.32 4.62 13.40
N LEU A 321 -13.47 4.06 14.27
CA LEU A 321 -12.51 2.99 13.92
C LEU A 321 -13.13 1.58 13.91
N LYS A 322 -14.40 1.43 14.32
CA LYS A 322 -15.16 0.17 14.24
C LYS A 322 -16.19 0.17 13.11
N ASP A 323 -16.49 1.34 12.56
CA ASP A 323 -17.36 1.49 11.39
C ASP A 323 -16.61 1.07 10.10
N VAL A 324 -16.91 -0.15 9.66
CA VAL A 324 -16.32 -0.77 8.47
C VAL A 324 -16.64 0.02 7.19
N GLU A 325 -17.84 0.59 7.09
CA GLU A 325 -18.27 1.32 5.89
C GLU A 325 -17.62 2.71 5.83
N SER A 326 -17.48 3.40 6.97
CA SER A 326 -16.64 4.62 7.04
C SER A 326 -15.17 4.34 6.70
N ILE A 327 -14.61 3.20 7.12
CA ILE A 327 -13.22 2.80 6.81
C ILE A 327 -13.04 2.53 5.31
N LYS A 328 -13.95 1.77 4.69
CA LYS A 328 -13.96 1.50 3.23
C LYS A 328 -14.17 2.78 2.43
N GLY A 329 -15.18 3.59 2.77
CA GLY A 329 -15.50 4.85 2.10
C GLY A 329 -14.36 5.87 2.16
N ALA A 330 -13.63 5.91 3.29
CA ALA A 330 -12.42 6.72 3.43
C ALA A 330 -11.15 6.10 2.81
N ARG A 331 -11.25 4.90 2.22
CA ARG A 331 -10.15 4.12 1.62
C ARG A 331 -8.94 3.98 2.56
N VAL A 332 -9.21 3.61 3.81
CA VAL A 332 -8.18 3.47 4.84
C VAL A 332 -7.49 2.12 4.70
N HIS A 333 -6.26 2.15 4.19
CA HIS A 333 -5.48 0.96 3.94
C HIS A 333 -5.05 0.24 5.24
N PRO A 334 -5.12 -1.12 5.33
CA PRO A 334 -4.71 -1.88 6.52
C PRO A 334 -3.27 -1.60 6.97
N PHE A 335 -2.32 -1.46 6.03
CA PHE A 335 -0.94 -1.05 6.33
C PHE A 335 -0.85 0.32 7.04
N SER A 336 -1.73 1.26 6.71
CA SER A 336 -1.78 2.58 7.36
C SER A 336 -2.28 2.48 8.80
N ILE A 337 -3.19 1.54 9.08
CA ILE A 337 -3.63 1.22 10.45
C ILE A 337 -2.49 0.53 11.21
N LEU A 338 -1.76 -0.41 10.59
CA LEU A 338 -0.61 -1.08 11.19
C LEU A 338 0.53 -0.10 11.52
N LEU A 339 0.86 0.80 10.59
CA LEU A 339 1.86 1.85 10.81
C LEU A 339 1.42 2.81 11.92
N ALA A 340 0.16 3.23 11.92
CA ALA A 340 -0.39 4.06 12.99
C ALA A 340 -0.35 3.32 14.34
N LEU A 341 -0.68 2.03 14.38
CA LEU A 341 -0.58 1.18 15.57
C LEU A 341 0.86 1.11 16.06
N LYS A 342 1.85 0.87 15.18
CA LYS A 342 3.27 0.84 15.56
C LYS A 342 3.74 2.19 16.09
N GLN A 343 3.41 3.30 15.44
CA GLN A 343 3.73 4.64 15.93
C GLN A 343 3.04 4.94 17.28
N TYR A 344 1.80 4.48 17.44
CA TYR A 344 1.01 4.67 18.64
C TYR A 344 1.57 3.80 19.79
N GLN A 345 1.97 2.55 19.55
CA GLN A 345 2.63 1.69 20.53
C GLN A 345 4.05 2.16 20.87
N ALA A 346 4.80 2.66 19.89
CA ALA A 346 6.11 3.26 20.10
C ALA A 346 6.02 4.46 21.05
N GLY A 347 4.84 5.11 21.11
CA GLY A 347 4.41 6.11 22.08
C GLY A 347 5.56 7.04 22.39
N GLN A 348 5.77 8.05 21.53
CA GLN A 348 6.99 7.99 20.73
C GLN A 348 6.79 8.74 19.40
N GLY A 349 7.14 10.02 19.31
CA GLY A 349 7.23 10.69 18.01
C GLY A 349 8.63 10.53 17.43
N ASP A 350 8.77 10.30 16.13
CA ASP A 350 10.08 10.15 15.45
C ASP A 350 11.03 11.36 15.65
N LYS A 351 10.50 12.48 16.15
CA LYS A 351 11.24 13.69 16.54
C LYS A 351 10.82 14.27 17.90
N GLY A 352 10.34 13.46 18.86
CA GLY A 352 9.94 14.01 20.17
C GLY A 352 9.48 13.03 21.27
N LYS A 353 9.54 13.51 22.52
CA LYS A 353 9.27 12.80 23.78
C LYS A 353 7.76 12.67 24.09
N LEU A 354 7.11 11.54 23.78
CA LEU A 354 5.71 11.22 24.17
C LEU A 354 5.58 9.74 24.59
N LYS A 355 4.43 9.24 25.09
CA LYS A 355 4.07 7.82 25.44
C LYS A 355 2.53 7.62 25.58
N TRP A 356 1.96 6.43 25.25
CA TRP A 356 0.52 6.01 25.45
C TRP A 356 0.23 4.54 24.99
N THR A 357 -1.03 4.01 25.03
CA THR A 357 -1.39 2.55 24.81
C THR A 357 -2.71 2.26 23.99
N PRO A 358 -2.80 1.24 23.07
CA PRO A 358 -3.99 0.94 22.19
C PRO A 358 -4.75 -0.43 22.33
N ASN A 359 -5.84 -0.62 21.55
CA ASN A 359 -6.74 -1.81 21.42
C ASN A 359 -7.29 -2.04 19.95
N GLN A 360 -8.03 -3.13 19.62
CA GLN A 360 -8.36 -3.64 18.24
C GLN A 360 -9.91 -3.84 17.97
N ALA A 361 -10.50 -4.45 16.91
CA ALA A 361 -10.12 -5.25 15.71
C ALA A 361 -11.22 -5.23 14.58
N ILE A 362 -11.05 -5.92 13.41
CA ILE A 362 -12.00 -6.03 12.24
C ILE A 362 -11.97 -7.47 11.62
N PHE A 363 -13.02 -7.91 10.88
CA PHE A 363 -13.23 -9.28 10.32
C PHE A 363 -13.56 -9.35 8.80
N VAL A 364 -13.47 -10.55 8.20
CA VAL A 364 -13.78 -10.94 6.79
C VAL A 364 -14.45 -12.35 6.77
N GLU A 365 -15.06 -12.78 5.65
CA GLU A 365 -15.68 -14.12 5.49
C GLU A 365 -14.66 -15.27 5.19
N PRO A 366 -14.80 -16.46 5.80
CA PRO A 366 -13.96 -17.64 5.57
C PRO A 366 -14.23 -18.44 4.27
N THR A 367 -13.23 -19.22 3.86
CA THR A 367 -13.32 -20.32 2.87
C THR A 367 -13.48 -21.70 3.51
N TYR A 368 -13.24 -21.84 4.82
CA TYR A 368 -13.32 -23.09 5.59
C TYR A 368 -12.31 -24.18 5.16
N LYS A 369 -11.24 -23.80 4.45
CA LYS A 369 -10.12 -24.70 4.10
C LYS A 369 -9.07 -24.80 5.21
N ARG A 370 -8.16 -25.78 5.11
CA ARG A 370 -7.05 -25.99 6.06
C ARG A 370 -5.81 -25.23 5.60
N TYR A 371 -5.48 -24.15 6.31
CA TYR A 371 -4.36 -23.27 6.00
C TYR A 371 -3.10 -23.64 6.78
N LEU A 372 -1.94 -23.58 6.12
CA LEU A 372 -0.63 -23.52 6.77
C LEU A 372 0.01 -22.17 6.46
N LEU A 373 0.23 -21.37 7.50
CA LEU A 373 0.74 -20.00 7.43
C LEU A 373 2.22 -20.01 7.79
N ALA A 374 3.07 -19.91 6.77
CA ALA A 374 4.53 -19.99 6.88
C ALA A 374 5.16 -18.59 6.80
N ILE A 375 5.70 -18.12 7.93
CA ILE A 375 6.36 -16.83 8.05
C ILE A 375 7.87 -17.02 7.88
N ASP A 376 8.44 -16.37 6.87
CA ASP A 376 9.89 -16.31 6.70
C ASP A 376 10.51 -15.42 7.79
N VAL A 377 11.44 -15.99 8.55
CA VAL A 377 12.15 -15.31 9.64
C VAL A 377 13.63 -15.09 9.35
N SER A 378 14.09 -15.34 8.12
CA SER A 378 15.48 -15.18 7.67
C SER A 378 16.02 -13.74 7.84
N GLY A 379 17.32 -13.58 7.59
CA GLY A 379 18.03 -12.30 7.72
C GLY A 379 17.41 -11.14 6.93
N SER A 380 17.03 -11.39 5.67
CA SER A 380 16.48 -10.39 4.76
C SER A 380 15.12 -9.82 5.20
N MET A 381 14.32 -10.64 5.88
CA MET A 381 13.00 -10.28 6.41
C MET A 381 13.05 -9.30 7.60
N SER A 382 14.22 -9.08 8.19
CA SER A 382 14.42 -8.20 9.35
C SER A 382 15.21 -6.92 9.06
N SER A 383 15.87 -6.84 7.90
CA SER A 383 16.91 -5.85 7.57
C SER A 383 16.46 -4.74 6.63
N SER A 384 15.36 -4.93 5.91
CA SER A 384 14.74 -3.94 5.03
C SER A 384 13.44 -3.39 5.63
N ASN A 385 12.95 -2.27 5.10
CA ASN A 385 11.70 -1.62 5.52
C ASN A 385 10.66 -1.65 4.40
N CYS A 386 9.47 -2.19 4.68
CA CYS A 386 8.35 -2.19 3.76
C CYS A 386 7.87 -0.75 3.47
N ILE A 387 7.66 -0.46 2.19
CA ILE A 387 7.01 0.76 1.70
C ILE A 387 7.67 2.04 2.25
N GLY A 388 9.00 2.05 2.43
CA GLY A 388 9.75 3.19 2.98
C GLY A 388 9.27 3.65 4.37
N THR A 389 8.94 2.72 5.27
CA THR A 389 8.47 3.02 6.64
C THR A 389 9.41 2.47 7.72
N SER A 390 8.94 2.30 8.96
CA SER A 390 9.67 1.60 10.04
C SER A 390 9.23 0.14 10.23
N LEU A 391 8.37 -0.39 9.37
CA LEU A 391 7.88 -1.77 9.41
C LEU A 391 8.79 -2.68 8.58
N THR A 392 9.29 -3.76 9.17
CA THR A 392 10.09 -4.78 8.46
C THR A 392 9.17 -5.81 7.77
N PRO A 393 9.64 -6.52 6.72
CA PRO A 393 8.91 -7.63 6.10
C PRO A 393 8.40 -8.68 7.09
N ARG A 394 9.16 -9.02 8.13
CA ARG A 394 8.74 -9.95 9.20
C ARG A 394 7.50 -9.46 9.95
N VAL A 395 7.49 -8.21 10.42
CA VAL A 395 6.35 -7.59 11.12
C VAL A 395 5.14 -7.47 10.20
N ALA A 396 5.39 -7.15 8.93
CA ALA A 396 4.39 -7.09 7.89
C ALA A 396 3.74 -8.47 7.67
N SER A 397 4.55 -9.52 7.48
CA SER A 397 4.11 -10.92 7.31
C SER A 397 3.24 -11.40 8.47
N ALA A 398 3.65 -11.10 9.70
CA ALA A 398 2.90 -11.43 10.91
C ALA A 398 1.47 -10.86 10.91
N ALA A 399 1.29 -9.63 10.44
CA ALA A 399 -0.02 -9.00 10.37
C ALA A 399 -0.92 -9.60 9.29
N MET A 400 -0.36 -9.93 8.12
CA MET A 400 -1.11 -10.60 7.02
C MET A 400 -1.50 -12.04 7.40
N ALA A 401 -0.60 -12.78 8.05
CA ALA A 401 -0.89 -14.11 8.55
C ALA A 401 -1.97 -14.09 9.65
N MET A 402 -1.93 -13.10 10.56
CA MET A 402 -2.98 -12.89 11.56
C MET A 402 -4.33 -12.48 10.96
N LEU A 403 -4.36 -11.78 9.81
CA LEU A 403 -5.62 -11.52 9.09
C LEU A 403 -6.24 -12.83 8.57
N THR A 404 -5.42 -13.71 8.00
CA THR A 404 -5.87 -15.03 7.53
C THR A 404 -6.37 -15.88 8.71
N ALA A 405 -5.60 -15.99 9.80
CA ALA A 405 -5.99 -16.78 10.98
C ALA A 405 -7.22 -16.25 11.73
N ARG A 406 -7.55 -14.96 11.61
CA ARG A 406 -8.79 -14.37 12.16
C ARG A 406 -10.00 -14.53 11.26
N THR A 407 -9.77 -14.90 10.00
CA THR A 407 -10.81 -15.17 9.01
C THR A 407 -11.12 -16.66 8.99
N GLU A 408 -10.10 -17.49 8.82
CA GLU A 408 -10.22 -18.93 8.62
C GLU A 408 -10.24 -19.71 9.94
N PRO A 409 -11.13 -20.70 10.11
CA PRO A 409 -11.24 -21.46 11.36
C PRO A 409 -10.17 -22.55 11.52
N GLN A 410 -9.53 -23.00 10.42
CA GLN A 410 -8.51 -24.05 10.43
C GLN A 410 -7.18 -23.52 9.89
N TYR A 411 -6.26 -23.16 10.78
CA TYR A 411 -4.93 -22.66 10.45
C TYR A 411 -3.85 -23.32 11.32
N HIS A 412 -2.62 -23.38 10.79
CA HIS A 412 -1.42 -23.77 11.52
C HIS A 412 -0.28 -22.80 11.23
N PHE A 413 0.36 -22.24 12.26
CA PHE A 413 1.47 -21.30 12.11
C PHE A 413 2.82 -22.00 12.19
N VAL A 414 3.72 -21.63 11.27
CA VAL A 414 5.13 -22.03 11.30
C VAL A 414 6.02 -20.82 10.98
N GLY A 415 7.17 -20.73 11.64
CA GLY A 415 8.27 -19.84 11.27
C GLY A 415 9.34 -20.66 10.56
N PHE A 416 9.93 -20.16 9.48
CA PHE A 416 10.97 -20.88 8.75
C PHE A 416 12.16 -20.00 8.36
N SER A 417 13.32 -20.65 8.31
CA SER A 417 14.58 -20.14 7.74
C SER A 417 15.21 -21.30 6.95
N ASN A 418 16.37 -21.82 7.37
CA ASN A 418 16.92 -23.10 6.91
C ASN A 418 16.37 -24.28 7.74
N THR A 419 15.66 -23.97 8.83
CA THR A 419 14.91 -24.91 9.66
C THR A 419 13.49 -24.37 9.85
N LEU A 420 12.55 -25.22 10.26
CA LEU A 420 11.16 -24.84 10.49
C LEU A 420 10.74 -25.12 11.92
N VAL A 421 10.15 -24.11 12.56
CA VAL A 421 9.69 -24.13 13.94
C VAL A 421 8.17 -23.89 13.97
N PRO A 422 7.36 -24.82 14.52
CA PRO A 422 5.94 -24.58 14.76
C PRO A 422 5.75 -23.43 15.77
N LEU A 423 4.83 -22.52 15.49
CA LEU A 423 4.59 -21.36 16.36
C LEU A 423 3.25 -21.51 17.09
N ASN A 424 3.26 -21.37 18.41
CA ASN A 424 2.04 -21.41 19.24
C ASN A 424 1.29 -20.05 19.18
N ILE A 425 0.80 -19.72 17.99
CA ILE A 425 0.08 -18.50 17.67
C ILE A 425 -1.39 -18.84 17.42
N ASN A 426 -2.29 -18.03 17.98
CA ASN A 426 -3.73 -18.16 17.77
C ASN A 426 -4.37 -16.81 17.41
N SER A 427 -5.54 -16.87 16.78
CA SER A 427 -6.23 -15.72 16.18
C SER A 427 -6.62 -14.60 17.16
N THR A 428 -6.82 -14.91 18.44
CA THR A 428 -7.19 -13.92 19.47
C THR A 428 -5.98 -13.21 20.07
N GLN A 429 -4.76 -13.72 19.87
CA GLN A 429 -3.54 -13.03 20.29
C GLN A 429 -3.42 -11.64 19.64
N ARG A 430 -2.77 -10.73 20.37
CA ARG A 430 -2.44 -9.40 19.87
C ARG A 430 -1.18 -9.47 19.00
N LEU A 431 -1.12 -8.63 17.97
CA LEU A 431 0.00 -8.58 17.04
C LEU A 431 1.35 -8.31 17.73
N ASP A 432 1.40 -7.56 18.84
CA ASP A 432 2.63 -7.35 19.60
C ASP A 432 3.12 -8.61 20.35
N THR A 433 2.21 -9.51 20.76
CA THR A 433 2.57 -10.84 21.26
C THR A 433 3.10 -11.72 20.13
N VAL A 434 2.40 -11.73 18.99
CA VAL A 434 2.74 -12.49 17.78
C VAL A 434 4.14 -12.13 17.28
N ILE A 435 4.47 -10.83 17.19
CA ILE A 435 5.81 -10.37 16.78
C ILE A 435 6.89 -10.90 17.73
N ARG A 436 6.69 -10.82 19.06
CA ARG A 436 7.65 -11.35 20.05
C ARG A 436 7.87 -12.86 19.91
N THR A 437 6.84 -13.62 19.60
CA THR A 437 6.95 -15.07 19.34
C THR A 437 7.76 -15.36 18.08
N ILE A 438 7.59 -14.56 17.03
CA ILE A 438 8.32 -14.72 15.76
C ILE A 438 9.79 -14.28 15.90
N ASP A 439 10.07 -13.22 16.66
CA ASP A 439 11.44 -12.73 16.90
C ASP A 439 12.29 -13.67 17.78
N GLN A 440 11.68 -14.67 18.43
CA GLN A 440 12.38 -15.73 19.17
C GLN A 440 12.83 -16.91 18.28
N VAL A 441 12.41 -16.95 17.02
CA VAL A 441 12.76 -18.06 16.11
C VAL A 441 14.20 -17.89 15.59
N PRO A 442 15.05 -18.92 15.66
CA PRO A 442 16.42 -18.84 15.17
C PRO A 442 16.51 -18.43 13.69
N MET A 443 17.31 -17.40 13.42
CA MET A 443 17.56 -16.90 12.09
C MET A 443 18.57 -17.79 11.35
N GLY A 444 18.42 -17.91 10.03
CA GLY A 444 19.26 -18.73 9.16
C GLY A 444 19.14 -18.31 7.70
N GLY A 445 19.66 -19.13 6.78
CA GLY A 445 19.42 -19.00 5.34
C GLY A 445 17.94 -19.21 4.98
N THR A 446 17.59 -19.09 3.70
CA THR A 446 16.18 -19.15 3.26
C THR A 446 15.92 -20.43 2.46
N ASP A 447 15.08 -21.31 3.02
CA ASP A 447 14.54 -22.49 2.33
C ASP A 447 13.01 -22.48 2.37
N CYS A 448 12.41 -21.93 1.31
CA CYS A 448 10.96 -21.85 1.17
C CYS A 448 10.28 -23.20 0.85
N ALA A 449 11.03 -24.31 0.69
CA ALA A 449 10.45 -25.64 0.55
C ALA A 449 10.06 -26.27 1.90
N GLN A 450 10.61 -25.76 3.02
CA GLN A 450 10.39 -26.29 4.37
C GLN A 450 8.91 -26.48 4.76
N PRO A 451 7.96 -25.55 4.47
CA PRO A 451 6.57 -25.71 4.90
C PRO A 451 5.90 -26.97 4.34
N MET A 452 6.09 -27.26 3.05
CA MET A 452 5.56 -28.45 2.38
C MET A 452 6.30 -29.72 2.85
N ILE A 453 7.63 -29.65 3.01
CA ILE A 453 8.43 -30.77 3.56
C ILE A 453 7.99 -31.14 4.98
N TYR A 454 7.73 -30.15 5.83
CA TYR A 454 7.24 -30.33 7.20
C TYR A 454 5.83 -30.93 7.22
N ALA A 455 4.89 -30.37 6.46
CA ALA A 455 3.53 -30.89 6.38
C ALA A 455 3.50 -32.35 5.91
N ARG A 456 4.33 -32.69 4.91
CA ARG A 456 4.55 -34.06 4.42
C ARG A 456 5.08 -34.99 5.52
N LYS A 457 6.23 -34.64 6.13
CA LYS A 457 6.87 -35.44 7.20
C LYS A 457 5.97 -35.65 8.42
N LYS A 458 5.14 -34.66 8.78
CA LYS A 458 4.19 -34.73 9.90
C LYS A 458 2.80 -35.26 9.49
N ARG A 459 2.60 -35.63 8.22
CA ARG A 459 1.33 -36.10 7.64
C ARG A 459 0.15 -35.14 7.91
N LEU A 460 0.43 -33.84 8.02
CA LEU A 460 -0.58 -32.82 8.17
C LEU A 460 -1.45 -32.76 6.91
N LYS A 461 -2.75 -32.55 7.08
CA LYS A 461 -3.69 -32.36 5.97
C LYS A 461 -3.91 -30.86 5.78
N VAL A 462 -3.39 -30.32 4.68
CA VAL A 462 -3.33 -28.90 4.35
C VAL A 462 -3.88 -28.72 2.95
N ASP A 463 -4.83 -27.81 2.78
CA ASP A 463 -5.41 -27.45 1.48
C ASP A 463 -4.70 -26.24 0.86
N VAL A 464 -4.21 -25.33 1.71
CA VAL A 464 -3.59 -24.07 1.28
C VAL A 464 -2.32 -23.78 2.10
N PHE A 465 -1.19 -23.67 1.42
CA PHE A 465 0.04 -23.12 1.97
C PHE A 465 0.11 -21.63 1.64
N ILE A 466 0.34 -20.76 2.61
CA ILE A 466 0.69 -19.36 2.36
C ILE A 466 2.09 -19.10 2.91
N VAL A 467 3.02 -18.76 2.01
CA VAL A 467 4.42 -18.49 2.33
C VAL A 467 4.66 -16.98 2.22
N TYR A 468 4.93 -16.33 3.35
CA TYR A 468 5.19 -14.89 3.45
C TYR A 468 6.70 -14.67 3.44
N THR A 469 7.26 -14.21 2.32
CA THR A 469 8.71 -14.16 2.05
C THR A 469 9.07 -13.03 1.09
N ASP A 470 10.36 -12.72 0.94
CA ASP A 470 10.89 -11.86 -0.13
C ASP A 470 11.17 -12.64 -1.43
N CYS A 471 10.92 -13.95 -1.48
CA CYS A 471 11.17 -14.88 -2.59
C CYS A 471 12.65 -15.21 -2.84
N GLU A 472 13.55 -14.94 -1.89
CA GLU A 472 14.99 -15.13 -2.08
C GLU A 472 15.49 -16.47 -1.48
N THR A 473 14.82 -17.56 -1.87
CA THR A 473 15.21 -18.94 -1.49
C THR A 473 16.53 -19.35 -2.15
N TRP A 474 17.38 -20.07 -1.43
CA TRP A 474 18.65 -20.58 -1.96
C TRP A 474 19.21 -21.82 -1.23
N ALA A 475 18.84 -22.01 0.04
CA ALA A 475 19.52 -22.95 0.93
C ALA A 475 18.96 -24.39 0.90
N GLY A 476 17.84 -24.62 0.20
CA GLY A 476 17.12 -25.91 0.25
C GLY A 476 17.62 -26.97 -0.74
N PRO A 477 17.60 -28.25 -0.37
CA PRO A 477 17.96 -29.36 -1.26
C PRO A 477 16.87 -29.71 -2.29
N VAL A 478 15.70 -29.08 -2.22
CA VAL A 478 14.56 -29.31 -3.12
C VAL A 478 13.88 -27.95 -3.37
N HIS A 479 13.42 -27.70 -4.60
CA HIS A 479 12.66 -26.49 -4.93
C HIS A 479 11.26 -26.47 -4.28
N PRO A 480 10.70 -25.30 -3.92
CA PRO A 480 9.37 -25.20 -3.31
C PRO A 480 8.25 -25.82 -4.16
N SER A 481 8.31 -25.67 -5.48
CA SER A 481 7.36 -26.25 -6.43
C SER A 481 7.35 -27.79 -6.37
N GLU A 482 8.54 -28.41 -6.37
CA GLU A 482 8.71 -29.86 -6.26
C GLU A 482 8.32 -30.39 -4.87
N ALA A 483 8.58 -29.62 -3.81
CA ALA A 483 8.10 -29.95 -2.48
C ALA A 483 6.56 -29.95 -2.40
N LEU A 484 5.87 -29.05 -3.11
CA LEU A 484 4.42 -29.07 -3.24
C LEU A 484 3.91 -30.26 -4.06
N LYS A 485 4.52 -30.55 -5.22
CA LYS A 485 4.16 -31.71 -6.05
C LYS A 485 4.26 -33.03 -5.27
N ARG A 486 5.37 -33.23 -4.54
CA ARG A 486 5.55 -34.37 -3.62
C ARG A 486 4.52 -34.40 -2.48
N TYR A 487 4.17 -33.24 -1.91
CA TYR A 487 3.11 -33.16 -0.90
C TYR A 487 1.74 -33.58 -1.46
N ARG A 488 1.35 -33.10 -2.66
CA ARG A 488 0.08 -33.49 -3.32
C ARG A 488 0.03 -35.00 -3.54
N GLN A 489 1.10 -35.58 -4.10
CA GLN A 489 1.24 -37.02 -4.37
C GLN A 489 1.09 -37.88 -3.10
N GLU A 490 1.82 -37.57 -2.03
CA GLU A 490 1.78 -38.37 -0.80
C GLU A 490 0.54 -38.14 0.07
N SER A 491 -0.05 -36.94 0.03
CA SER A 491 -1.18 -36.59 0.88
C SER A 491 -2.55 -36.94 0.28
N GLY A 492 -2.61 -37.06 -1.06
CA GLY A 492 -3.86 -37.17 -1.83
C GLY A 492 -4.68 -35.87 -1.87
N ILE A 493 -4.11 -34.73 -1.51
CA ILE A 493 -4.79 -33.42 -1.51
C ILE A 493 -4.31 -32.59 -2.70
N ASP A 494 -5.25 -31.99 -3.44
CA ASP A 494 -4.97 -30.93 -4.41
C ASP A 494 -4.64 -29.61 -3.68
N ALA A 495 -3.47 -29.59 -3.04
CA ALA A 495 -3.04 -28.49 -2.19
C ALA A 495 -2.52 -27.32 -3.03
N LYS A 496 -2.93 -26.11 -2.66
CA LYS A 496 -2.53 -24.86 -3.33
C LYS A 496 -1.41 -24.16 -2.57
N LEU A 497 -0.56 -23.42 -3.28
CA LEU A 497 0.51 -22.59 -2.72
C LEU A 497 0.27 -21.12 -3.10
N ILE A 498 0.30 -20.24 -2.12
CA ILE A 498 0.25 -18.78 -2.30
C ILE A 498 1.57 -18.20 -1.82
N VAL A 499 2.31 -17.58 -2.72
CA VAL A 499 3.54 -16.85 -2.44
C VAL A 499 3.17 -15.39 -2.19
N CYS A 500 3.19 -14.98 -0.93
CA CYS A 500 2.88 -13.62 -0.51
C CYS A 500 4.17 -12.81 -0.46
N ALA A 501 4.47 -12.12 -1.57
CA ALA A 501 5.71 -11.41 -1.79
C ALA A 501 5.78 -10.12 -0.96
N MET A 502 6.74 -10.04 -0.06
CA MET A 502 6.90 -8.91 0.86
C MET A 502 7.83 -7.80 0.31
N THR A 503 8.38 -8.00 -0.90
CA THR A 503 9.19 -7.02 -1.63
C THR A 503 8.79 -6.97 -3.12
N SER A 504 9.16 -5.89 -3.83
CA SER A 504 8.85 -5.70 -5.26
C SER A 504 9.95 -6.19 -6.20
N ASN A 505 10.71 -7.22 -5.80
CA ASN A 505 11.70 -7.84 -6.68
C ASN A 505 11.02 -8.60 -7.85
N GLY A 506 11.82 -9.04 -8.82
CA GLY A 506 11.35 -9.65 -10.06
C GLY A 506 11.17 -11.17 -10.01
N PHE A 507 11.13 -11.78 -8.82
CA PHE A 507 11.24 -13.22 -8.65
C PHE A 507 10.01 -13.85 -7.99
N THR A 508 9.66 -15.07 -8.42
CA THR A 508 8.59 -15.86 -7.81
C THR A 508 9.01 -17.31 -7.58
N LEU A 509 8.47 -17.89 -6.50
CA LEU A 509 8.61 -19.31 -6.16
C LEU A 509 7.48 -20.16 -6.78
N ALA A 510 6.45 -19.52 -7.33
CA ALA A 510 5.37 -20.20 -8.04
C ALA A 510 5.88 -20.62 -9.43
N ASP A 511 5.62 -21.88 -9.79
CA ASP A 511 5.83 -22.42 -11.13
C ASP A 511 4.74 -21.85 -12.06
N PRO A 512 5.06 -21.04 -13.10
CA PRO A 512 4.05 -20.38 -13.93
C PRO A 512 3.09 -21.33 -14.65
N GLU A 513 3.48 -22.59 -14.83
CA GLU A 513 2.65 -23.63 -15.46
C GLU A 513 1.73 -24.35 -14.44
N ASP A 514 1.95 -24.19 -13.13
CA ASP A 514 1.16 -24.84 -12.07
C ASP A 514 -0.01 -23.94 -11.63
N LYS A 515 -1.21 -24.22 -12.14
CA LYS A 515 -2.45 -23.50 -11.78
C LYS A 515 -2.84 -23.59 -10.29
N GLY A 516 -2.20 -24.47 -9.52
CA GLY A 516 -2.34 -24.55 -8.07
C GLY A 516 -1.27 -23.76 -7.31
N MET A 517 -0.49 -22.91 -7.99
CA MET A 517 0.40 -21.92 -7.39
C MET A 517 -0.04 -20.49 -7.78
N LEU A 518 0.04 -19.56 -6.84
CA LEU A 518 -0.27 -18.14 -7.02
C LEU A 518 0.86 -17.29 -6.46
N ASP A 519 1.23 -16.24 -7.17
CA ASP A 519 2.02 -15.13 -6.65
C ASP A 519 1.13 -13.92 -6.38
N MET A 520 1.39 -13.20 -5.28
CA MET A 520 0.68 -11.95 -4.98
C MET A 520 1.51 -11.01 -4.10
N ALA A 521 1.30 -9.71 -4.26
CA ALA A 521 1.89 -8.69 -3.41
C ALA A 521 1.31 -8.70 -1.98
N GLY A 522 2.18 -8.78 -0.98
CA GLY A 522 1.82 -8.58 0.42
C GLY A 522 1.29 -7.17 0.67
N PHE A 523 0.29 -7.04 1.56
CA PHE A 523 -0.46 -5.79 1.80
C PHE A 523 -1.19 -5.19 0.60
N ASP A 524 -1.53 -5.96 -0.43
CA ASP A 524 -2.68 -5.59 -1.26
C ASP A 524 -3.94 -5.60 -0.38
N ALA A 525 -4.73 -4.52 -0.33
CA ALA A 525 -5.94 -4.50 0.49
C ALA A 525 -7.00 -5.52 0.02
N ALA A 526 -6.96 -5.93 -1.26
CA ALA A 526 -7.81 -6.97 -1.82
C ALA A 526 -7.23 -8.39 -1.66
N ALA A 527 -6.08 -8.55 -1.00
CA ALA A 527 -5.45 -9.85 -0.76
C ALA A 527 -6.41 -10.94 -0.23
N PRO A 528 -7.32 -10.68 0.74
CA PRO A 528 -8.26 -11.70 1.21
C PRO A 528 -9.20 -12.21 0.12
N ASP A 529 -9.68 -11.32 -0.76
CA ASP A 529 -10.59 -11.68 -1.85
C ASP A 529 -9.86 -12.45 -2.96
N VAL A 530 -8.61 -12.06 -3.27
CA VAL A 530 -7.74 -12.80 -4.21
C VAL A 530 -7.43 -14.21 -3.68
N ILE A 531 -7.09 -14.33 -2.39
CA ILE A 531 -6.90 -15.63 -1.72
C ILE A 531 -8.20 -16.46 -1.80
N LYS A 532 -9.36 -15.87 -1.46
CA LYS A 532 -10.66 -16.54 -1.52
C LYS A 532 -11.00 -17.05 -2.92
N GLN A 533 -10.86 -16.22 -3.95
CA GLN A 533 -11.10 -16.60 -5.34
C GLN A 533 -10.18 -17.74 -5.79
N PHE A 534 -8.87 -17.60 -5.59
CA PHE A 534 -7.89 -18.60 -5.98
C PHE A 534 -8.09 -19.94 -5.24
N VAL A 535 -8.36 -19.90 -3.94
CA VAL A 535 -8.57 -21.11 -3.12
C VAL A 535 -9.84 -21.84 -3.55
N LEU A 536 -10.93 -21.11 -3.83
CA LEU A 536 -12.20 -21.70 -4.27
C LEU A 536 -12.24 -22.05 -5.77
N GLY A 537 -11.35 -21.49 -6.59
CA GLY A 537 -11.31 -21.70 -8.05
C GLY A 537 -12.39 -20.91 -8.80
N LEU A 538 -12.64 -19.67 -8.36
CA LEU A 538 -13.64 -18.73 -8.91
C LEU A 538 -13.04 -17.81 -9.99
#